data_AF-A0A819AFD5-F1
#
_entry.id   AF-A0A819AFD5-F1
#
_cell.length_a   1.000
_cell.length_b   1.000
_cell.length_c   1.000
_cell.angle_alpha   90.00
_cell.angle_beta   90.00
_cell.angle_gamma   90.00
#
_symmetry.space_group_name_H-M   'P 1'
#
loop_
_entity.id
_entity.type
_entity.pdbx_description
1 polymer ?
#
loop_
_entity_poly.entity_id
_entity_poly.type
_entity_poly.pdbx_seq_one_letter_code
_entity_poly.pdbx_strand_id
1 'polypeptide(L)'
;MKNLIFISDSPVSQYRNKTTFYFLKQYAIANQITVKWIYLESGHGKGVADGVGAVIKKKMDEAVAFHPDKAFNNVLDLFNVIKNNTNIKLFTYKTEDIDFMKKMIPKLAVVKGTAALHEVTTKPDGRLYGKDTSFGPERLL
;
A
#
# COMPACT_ATOMS: atom_id res chain seq x y z
N MET A 1 -7.65 22.70 0.95
CA MET A 1 -7.90 21.40 0.28
C MET A 1 -6.98 20.37 0.92
N LYS A 2 -7.50 19.27 1.48
CA LYS A 2 -6.64 18.21 2.06
C LYS A 2 -6.10 17.33 0.94
N ASN A 3 -4.80 17.07 0.97
CA ASN A 3 -4.12 16.21 0.01
C ASN A 3 -3.43 15.08 0.77
N LEU A 4 -3.55 13.86 0.24
CA LEU A 4 -2.79 12.70 0.71
C LEU A 4 -1.81 12.27 -0.38
N ILE A 5 -0.55 12.09 -0.03
CA ILE A 5 0.50 11.69 -0.96
C ILE A 5 1.09 10.37 -0.50
N PHE A 6 1.00 9.37 -1.36
CA PHE A 6 1.71 8.11 -1.25
C PHE A 6 2.96 8.16 -2.12
N ILE A 7 4.06 7.61 -1.61
CA ILE A 7 5.29 7.41 -2.35
C ILE A 7 5.68 5.95 -2.15
N SER A 8 5.86 5.23 -3.24
CA SER A 8 6.30 3.84 -3.19
C SER A 8 7.29 3.53 -4.30
N ASP A 9 7.99 2.41 -4.14
CA ASP A 9 8.60 1.74 -5.26
C ASP A 9 7.51 1.36 -6.29
N SER A 10 7.92 0.98 -7.49
CA SER A 10 7.04 0.89 -8.64
C SER A 10 6.76 -0.53 -9.19
N PRO A 11 6.77 -1.64 -8.42
CA PRO A 11 6.37 -2.93 -8.96
C PRO A 11 4.92 -2.90 -9.48
N VAL A 12 4.77 -3.22 -10.77
CA VAL A 12 3.51 -3.03 -11.51
C VAL A 12 2.39 -3.88 -10.94
N SER A 13 2.68 -5.13 -10.57
CA SER A 13 1.70 -6.07 -10.02
C SER A 13 1.17 -5.63 -8.65
N GLN A 14 1.96 -4.88 -7.86
CA GLN A 14 1.59 -4.49 -6.50
C GLN A 14 0.88 -3.14 -6.43
N TYR A 15 1.45 -2.09 -7.04
CA TYR A 15 0.95 -0.72 -6.84
C TYR A 15 0.35 -0.08 -8.11
N ARG A 16 0.69 -0.57 -9.31
CA ARG A 16 0.25 0.01 -10.60
C ARG A 16 -0.78 -0.88 -11.30
N ASN A 17 -1.80 -1.29 -10.55
CA ASN A 17 -2.88 -2.16 -11.02
C ASN A 17 -4.27 -1.52 -10.84
N LYS A 18 -5.25 -2.02 -11.61
CA LYS A 18 -6.63 -1.49 -11.63
C LYS A 18 -7.32 -1.51 -10.27
N THR A 19 -7.03 -2.50 -9.43
CA THR A 19 -7.62 -2.64 -8.10
C THR A 19 -7.15 -1.53 -7.17
N THR A 20 -5.86 -1.19 -7.24
CA THR A 20 -5.27 -0.08 -6.47
C THR A 20 -5.90 1.24 -6.87
N PHE A 21 -6.06 1.48 -8.18
CA PHE A 21 -6.70 2.71 -8.67
C PHE A 21 -8.16 2.82 -8.25
N TYR A 22 -8.89 1.71 -8.24
CA TYR A 22 -10.24 1.66 -7.72
C TYR A 22 -10.28 2.07 -6.24
N PHE A 23 -9.43 1.49 -5.38
CA PHE A 23 -9.42 1.85 -3.97
C PHE A 23 -8.99 3.31 -3.73
N LEU A 24 -8.02 3.83 -4.49
CA LEU A 24 -7.66 5.25 -4.46
C LEU A 24 -8.85 6.15 -4.78
N LYS A 25 -9.61 5.79 -5.81
CA LYS A 25 -10.83 6.50 -6.20
C LYS A 25 -11.86 6.48 -5.08
N GLN A 26 -12.18 5.31 -4.53
CA GLN A 26 -13.14 5.19 -3.45
C GLN A 26 -12.71 5.99 -2.21
N TYR A 27 -11.42 5.96 -1.87
CA TYR A 27 -10.87 6.70 -0.74
C TYR A 27 -10.94 8.22 -0.94
N ALA A 28 -10.60 8.72 -2.13
CA ALA A 28 -10.67 10.14 -2.47
C ALA A 28 -12.10 10.68 -2.37
N ILE A 29 -13.07 9.95 -2.93
CA ILE A 29 -14.51 10.31 -2.89
C ILE A 29 -15.01 10.31 -1.44
N ALA A 30 -14.77 9.22 -0.69
CA ALA A 30 -15.28 9.07 0.67
C ALA A 30 -14.74 10.14 1.63
N ASN A 31 -13.51 10.60 1.42
CA ASN A 31 -12.87 11.60 2.28
C ASN A 31 -12.92 13.03 1.72
N GLN A 32 -13.44 13.21 0.50
CA GLN A 32 -13.46 14.50 -0.19
C GLN A 32 -12.05 15.14 -0.29
N ILE A 33 -11.05 14.34 -0.66
CA ILE A 33 -9.64 14.77 -0.77
C ILE A 33 -9.05 14.44 -2.13
N THR A 34 -7.95 15.12 -2.48
CA THR A 34 -7.10 14.67 -3.57
C THR A 34 -6.09 13.67 -3.04
N VAL A 35 -5.97 12.52 -3.71
CA VAL A 35 -4.97 11.51 -3.40
C VAL A 35 -3.98 11.44 -4.55
N LYS A 36 -2.69 11.49 -4.24
CA LYS A 36 -1.61 11.29 -5.21
C LYS A 36 -0.82 10.05 -4.83
N TRP A 37 -0.44 9.27 -5.82
CA TRP A 37 0.52 8.19 -5.66
C TRP A 37 1.67 8.41 -6.65
N ILE A 38 2.86 8.61 -6.10
CA ILE A 38 4.10 8.81 -6.85
C ILE A 38 4.89 7.50 -6.82
N TYR A 39 5.31 7.06 -7.99
CA TYR A 39 6.09 5.84 -8.19
C TYR A 39 7.55 6.20 -8.47
N LEU A 40 8.44 5.66 -7.64
CA LEU A 40 9.89 5.83 -7.82
C LEU A 40 10.41 4.89 -8.92
N GLU A 41 11.50 5.27 -9.60
CA GLU A 41 12.07 4.44 -10.66
C GLU A 41 12.49 3.07 -10.14
N SER A 42 12.24 2.04 -10.96
CA SER A 42 12.65 0.66 -10.70
C SER A 42 14.17 0.54 -10.79
N GLY A 43 14.84 0.67 -9.65
CA GLY A 43 16.30 0.60 -9.57
C GLY A 43 16.83 1.01 -8.19
N HIS A 44 17.00 0.02 -7.32
CA HIS A 44 17.91 0.10 -6.16
C HIS A 44 17.59 1.08 -5.02
N GLY A 45 16.37 1.02 -4.48
CA GLY A 45 16.11 1.55 -3.14
C GLY A 45 15.14 0.66 -2.40
N LYS A 46 15.60 0.00 -1.32
CA LYS A 46 14.68 -0.59 -0.34
C LYS A 46 13.73 0.53 0.10
N GLY A 47 12.45 0.37 -0.17
CA GLY A 47 11.44 1.38 0.13
C GLY A 47 11.22 1.51 1.65
N VAL A 48 10.47 2.53 2.06
CA VAL A 48 10.09 2.71 3.48
C VAL A 48 9.40 1.44 4.02
N ALA A 49 8.62 0.76 3.18
CA ALA A 49 7.97 -0.52 3.52
C ALA A 49 8.99 -1.62 3.89
N ASP A 50 10.13 -1.70 3.20
CA ASP A 50 11.18 -2.67 3.51
C ASP A 50 11.83 -2.38 4.86
N GLY A 51 12.00 -1.09 5.21
CA GLY A 51 12.50 -0.67 6.51
C GLY A 51 11.58 -1.09 7.65
N VAL A 52 10.27 -0.86 7.50
CA VAL A 52 9.26 -1.33 8.47
C VAL A 52 9.30 -2.85 8.60
N GLY A 53 9.37 -3.57 7.47
CA GLY A 53 9.50 -5.02 7.46
C GLY A 53 10.77 -5.53 8.15
N ALA A 54 11.90 -4.85 7.96
CA ALA A 54 13.17 -5.18 8.60
C ALA A 54 13.12 -4.98 10.12
N VAL A 55 12.50 -3.89 10.59
CA VAL A 55 12.31 -3.65 12.03
C VAL A 55 11.43 -4.72 12.66
N ILE A 56 10.32 -5.10 12.00
CA ILE A 56 9.43 -6.16 12.49
C ILE A 56 10.19 -7.48 12.61
N LYS A 57 10.92 -7.89 11.56
CA LYS A 57 11.71 -9.12 11.56
C LYS A 57 12.75 -9.12 12.68
N LYS A 58 13.52 -8.03 12.80
CA LYS A 58 14.54 -7.88 13.85
C LYS A 58 13.94 -8.02 15.26
N LYS A 59 12.77 -7.40 15.50
CA LYS A 59 12.10 -7.48 16.81
C LYS A 59 11.60 -8.88 17.13
N MET A 60 11.21 -9.64 16.11
CA MET A 60 10.85 -11.05 16.29
C MET A 60 12.08 -11.91 16.57
N ASP A 61 13.18 -11.71 15.84
CA ASP A 61 14.44 -12.42 16.08
C ASP A 61 14.96 -12.17 17.50
N GLU A 62 14.92 -10.90 17.96
CA GLU A 62 15.23 -10.53 19.34
C GLU A 62 14.32 -11.26 20.33
N ALA A 63 13.01 -11.31 20.10
CA ALA A 63 12.06 -11.94 21.00
C ALA A 63 12.27 -13.47 21.10
N VAL A 64 12.63 -14.14 20.01
CA VAL A 64 13.00 -15.56 20.01
C VAL A 64 14.31 -15.78 20.76
N ALA A 65 15.32 -14.93 20.54
CA ALA A 65 16.62 -15.06 21.19
C ALA A 65 16.54 -14.90 22.73
N PHE A 66 15.69 -13.99 23.22
CA PHE A 66 15.49 -13.78 24.66
C PHE A 66 14.58 -14.84 25.32
N HIS A 67 13.77 -15.55 24.55
CA HIS A 67 12.86 -16.58 25.05
C HIS A 67 12.86 -17.83 24.15
N PRO A 68 13.93 -18.66 24.19
CA PRO A 68 14.10 -19.81 23.31
C PRO A 68 12.93 -20.81 23.37
N ASP A 69 12.29 -20.93 24.54
CA ASP A 69 11.19 -21.85 24.78
C ASP A 69 9.82 -21.30 24.33
N LYS A 70 9.76 -20.03 23.90
CA LYS A 70 8.50 -19.38 23.52
C LYS A 70 8.17 -19.66 22.06
N ALA A 71 7.25 -20.59 21.83
CA ALA A 71 6.66 -20.81 20.50
C ALA A 71 5.72 -19.65 20.11
N PHE A 72 5.94 -19.08 18.92
CA PHE A 72 5.01 -18.16 18.27
C PHE A 72 3.99 -19.00 17.49
N ASN A 73 2.79 -19.16 18.04
CA ASN A 73 1.81 -20.11 17.52
C ASN A 73 0.79 -19.45 16.59
N ASN A 74 0.61 -18.14 16.70
CA ASN A 74 -0.35 -17.40 15.88
C ASN A 74 0.06 -15.93 15.67
N VAL A 75 -0.70 -15.24 14.83
CA VAL A 75 -0.45 -13.83 14.47
C VAL A 75 -0.59 -12.86 15.65
N LEU A 76 -1.33 -13.21 16.70
CA LEU A 76 -1.47 -12.38 17.90
C LEU A 76 -0.18 -12.33 18.70
N ASP A 77 0.59 -13.41 18.72
CA ASP A 77 1.90 -13.43 19.40
C ASP A 77 2.86 -12.43 18.75
N LEU A 78 2.90 -12.39 17.41
CA LEU A 78 3.61 -11.37 16.63
C LEU A 78 3.10 -9.96 16.97
N PHE A 79 1.78 -9.77 16.97
CA PHE A 79 1.17 -8.47 17.23
C PHE A 79 1.58 -7.91 18.60
N ASN A 80 1.54 -8.76 19.63
CA ASN A 80 1.91 -8.39 20.99
C ASN A 80 3.38 -7.99 21.10
N VAL A 81 4.29 -8.73 20.44
CA VAL A 81 5.71 -8.36 20.41
C VAL A 81 5.91 -7.00 19.75
N ILE A 82 5.33 -6.77 18.58
CA ILE A 82 5.55 -5.53 17.83
C ILE A 82 4.91 -4.34 18.54
N LYS A 83 3.68 -4.48 19.05
CA LYS A 83 2.96 -3.41 19.76
C LYS A 83 3.69 -2.96 21.03
N ASN A 84 4.29 -3.89 21.76
CA ASN A 84 4.95 -3.57 23.03
C ASN A 84 6.36 -3.01 22.86
N ASN A 85 6.97 -3.16 21.68
CA ASN A 85 8.37 -2.82 21.45
C ASN A 85 8.58 -1.77 20.35
N THR A 86 7.52 -1.33 19.67
CA THR A 86 7.59 -0.36 18.57
C THR A 86 6.35 0.52 18.51
N ASN A 87 6.43 1.65 17.80
CA ASN A 87 5.28 2.49 17.48
C ASN A 87 4.58 2.07 16.17
N ILE A 88 4.90 0.89 15.62
CA ILE A 88 4.33 0.39 14.37
C ILE A 88 2.88 -0.03 14.63
N LYS A 89 1.95 0.56 13.88
CA LYS A 89 0.55 0.14 13.89
C LYS A 89 0.39 -1.07 12.96
N LEU A 90 -0.06 -2.18 13.51
CA LEU A 90 -0.38 -3.39 12.77
C LEU A 90 -1.89 -3.52 12.61
N PHE A 91 -2.31 -4.13 11.51
CA PHE A 91 -3.69 -4.50 11.23
C PHE A 91 -3.71 -5.97 10.82
N THR A 92 -4.65 -6.73 11.36
CA THR A 92 -4.84 -8.15 11.02
C THR A 92 -6.17 -8.29 10.31
N TYR A 93 -6.17 -9.06 9.23
CA TYR A 93 -7.38 -9.37 8.46
C TYR A 93 -7.50 -10.87 8.36
N LYS A 94 -8.72 -11.40 8.48
CA LYS A 94 -8.96 -12.82 8.24
C LYS A 94 -9.09 -13.08 6.74
N THR A 95 -8.90 -14.34 6.35
CA THR A 95 -9.08 -14.77 4.96
C THR A 95 -10.50 -14.46 4.47
N GLU A 96 -11.50 -14.62 5.32
CA GLU A 96 -12.90 -14.35 4.98
C GLU A 96 -13.14 -12.86 4.68
N ASP A 97 -12.47 -11.97 5.41
CA ASP A 97 -12.56 -10.52 5.17
C ASP A 97 -11.97 -10.16 3.80
N ILE A 98 -10.83 -10.78 3.45
CA ILE A 98 -10.17 -10.57 2.17
C ILE A 98 -11.06 -11.06 1.02
N ASP A 99 -11.64 -12.25 1.16
CA ASP A 99 -12.48 -12.84 0.12
C ASP A 99 -13.82 -12.13 -0.04
N PHE A 100 -14.39 -11.62 1.06
CA PHE A 100 -15.53 -10.72 1.02
C PHE A 100 -15.19 -9.45 0.22
N MET A 101 -14.06 -8.80 0.53
CA MET A 101 -13.63 -7.60 -0.18
C MET A 101 -13.38 -7.85 -1.66
N LYS A 102 -12.78 -8.98 -2.03
CA LYS A 102 -12.60 -9.36 -3.45
C LYS A 102 -13.93 -9.45 -4.21
N LYS A 103 -14.98 -9.98 -3.57
CA LYS A 103 -16.33 -10.10 -4.16
C LYS A 103 -17.03 -8.75 -4.31
N MET A 104 -16.74 -7.80 -3.43
CA MET A 104 -17.31 -6.46 -3.45
C MET A 104 -16.69 -5.54 -4.53
N ILE A 105 -15.53 -5.89 -5.07
CA ILE A 105 -14.91 -5.11 -6.15
C ILE A 105 -15.71 -5.36 -7.45
N PRO A 106 -16.24 -4.30 -8.09
CA PRO A 106 -16.94 -4.45 -9.35
C PRO A 106 -15.99 -4.91 -10.46
N LYS A 107 -16.52 -5.38 -11.60
CA LYS A 107 -15.68 -5.70 -12.76
C LYS A 107 -14.97 -4.44 -13.26
N LEU A 108 -13.67 -4.33 -12.96
CA LEU A 108 -12.84 -3.19 -13.34
C LEU A 108 -12.28 -3.35 -14.75
N ALA A 109 -12.39 -2.27 -15.54
CA ALA A 109 -11.72 -2.13 -16.82
C ALA A 109 -10.20 -2.18 -16.68
N VAL A 110 -9.53 -2.69 -17.72
CA VAL A 110 -8.06 -2.70 -17.78
C VAL A 110 -7.58 -1.31 -18.15
N VAL A 111 -6.74 -0.72 -17.31
CA VAL A 111 -6.00 0.51 -17.64
C VAL A 111 -4.72 0.10 -18.36
N LYS A 112 -4.53 0.53 -19.60
CA LYS A 112 -3.34 0.21 -20.39
C LYS A 112 -2.20 1.18 -20.06
N GLY A 113 -0.96 0.68 -20.19
CA GLY A 113 0.25 1.50 -20.03
C GLY A 113 0.58 1.86 -18.58
N THR A 114 0.06 1.12 -17.59
CA THR A 114 0.29 1.46 -16.17
C THR A 114 1.75 1.33 -15.76
N ALA A 115 2.54 0.51 -16.45
CA ALA A 115 3.98 0.37 -16.21
C ALA A 115 4.79 1.64 -16.50
N ALA A 116 4.28 2.55 -17.32
CA ALA A 116 4.94 3.83 -17.62
C ALA A 116 4.53 4.95 -16.65
N LEU A 117 3.51 4.73 -15.80
CA LEU A 117 3.02 5.77 -14.90
C LEU A 117 4.05 6.07 -13.80
N HIS A 118 4.46 7.34 -13.72
CA HIS A 118 5.24 7.91 -12.62
C HIS A 118 4.34 8.51 -11.52
N GLU A 119 3.16 8.99 -11.88
CA GLU A 119 2.19 9.56 -10.94
C GLU A 119 0.78 9.13 -11.31
N VAL A 120 -0.02 8.82 -10.29
CA VAL A 120 -1.48 8.71 -10.39
C VAL A 120 -2.11 9.67 -9.40
N THR A 121 -3.04 10.51 -9.87
CA THR A 121 -3.79 11.44 -9.05
C THR A 121 -5.28 11.14 -9.14
N THR A 122 -5.95 10.97 -8.01
CA THR A 122 -7.40 10.92 -7.93
C THR A 122 -7.94 12.17 -7.26
N LYS A 123 -8.90 12.84 -7.90
CA LYS A 123 -9.59 14.02 -7.36
C LYS A 123 -10.80 13.62 -6.50
N PRO A 124 -11.35 14.54 -5.67
CA PRO A 124 -12.54 14.26 -4.83
C PRO A 124 -13.78 13.83 -5.61
N ASP A 125 -13.89 14.22 -6.89
CA ASP A 125 -14.98 13.83 -7.80
C ASP A 125 -14.80 12.42 -8.39
N GLY A 126 -13.72 11.73 -8.03
CA GLY A 126 -13.40 10.38 -8.48
C GLY A 126 -12.74 10.29 -9.85
N ARG A 127 -12.38 11.42 -10.48
CA ARG A 127 -11.59 11.42 -11.72
C ARG A 127 -10.15 11.01 -11.43
N LEU A 128 -9.64 10.10 -12.26
CA LEU A 128 -8.31 9.52 -12.16
C LEU A 128 -7.43 10.06 -13.28
N TYR A 129 -6.26 10.57 -12.93
CA TYR A 129 -5.30 11.14 -13.85
C TYR A 129 -3.96 10.41 -13.71
N GLY A 130 -3.28 10.21 -14.83
CA GLY A 130 -1.95 9.60 -14.89
C GLY A 130 -0.93 10.55 -15.52
N LYS A 131 0.32 10.45 -15.08
CA LYS A 131 1.47 11.04 -15.76
C LYS A 131 2.51 9.97 -16.05
N ASP A 132 3.03 10.01 -17.27
CA ASP A 132 4.08 9.09 -17.71
C ASP A 132 5.49 9.63 -17.38
N THR A 133 5.62 10.89 -16.94
CA THR A 133 6.88 11.48 -16.45
C THR A 133 6.58 12.52 -15.35
N SER A 134 7.56 12.85 -14.51
CA SER A 134 7.40 13.78 -13.38
C SER A 134 6.92 15.18 -13.78
N PHE A 135 7.26 15.64 -14.99
CA PHE A 135 6.90 16.96 -15.53
C PHE A 135 5.98 16.87 -16.76
N GLY A 136 5.49 15.67 -17.07
CA GLY A 136 4.63 15.43 -18.23
C GLY A 136 3.19 15.91 -18.02
N PRO A 137 2.43 16.06 -19.13
CA PRO A 137 1.01 16.40 -19.04
C PRO A 137 0.22 15.29 -18.33
N GLU A 138 -0.79 15.70 -17.55
CA GLU A 138 -1.76 14.78 -16.96
C GLU A 138 -2.74 14.29 -18.04
N ARG A 139 -3.00 13.00 -18.10
CA ARG A 139 -4.07 12.41 -18.93
C ARG A 139 -5.10 11.70 -18.06
N LEU A 140 -6.37 11.78 -18.46
CA LEU A 140 -7.44 11.02 -17.81
C LEU A 140 -7.23 9.52 -18.07
N LEU A 141 -7.41 8.70 -17.04
CA LEU A 141 -7.26 7.24 -17.07
C LEU A 141 -8.61 6.50 -17.01
#